data_AF-A0A2G9ZWM4-F1
#
_entry.id   AF-A0A2G9ZWM4-F1
#
_cell.length_a   1.000
_cell.length_b   1.000
_cell.length_c   1.000
_cell.angle_alpha   90.00
_cell.angle_beta   90.00
_cell.angle_gamma   90.00
#
_symmetry.space_group_name_H-M   'P 1'
#
loop_
_entity.id
_entity.type
_entity.pdbx_description
1 polymer ?
#
loop_
_entity_poly.entity_id
_entity_poly.type
_entity_poly.pdbx_seq_one_letter_code
_entity_poly.pdbx_strand_id
1 'polypeptide(L)'
;MEKSIRCIVCFGLILLGYFSPSFAQKGSDFIERTDFGVINWSQFTVRATGVGQITEKRDENAPRITLAAAQADAKKNILRTIRRLRVDRDQIVSQISEKNNRIEEEILKLIQNARMVTQEYLSDGTAKIVMELSLLGAFSQLVLPQELKQIDSVKPIVPPEKIPAPFTGLIVDAMGIALNPALVPKIVDESRKEVFGSAFASRESAVQQGMVRYVPDLEMARKQERVGNHPLVVKGLETEDGEKTTIVISTADAAKLKSASEHLQLLRKCLVIITADLSKP
;
A
#
# COMPACT_ATOMS: atom_id res chain seq x y z
N MET A 1 -78.19 11.45 25.64
CA MET A 1 -77.32 12.36 24.89
C MET A 1 -75.96 12.36 25.57
N GLU A 2 -74.90 12.22 24.76
CA GLU A 2 -73.47 12.50 25.05
C GLU A 2 -72.77 11.68 26.15
N LYS A 3 -72.14 10.55 25.79
CA LYS A 3 -70.77 10.37 25.23
C LYS A 3 -69.67 10.55 26.28
N SER A 4 -69.34 9.44 26.96
CA SER A 4 -68.10 9.25 27.71
C SER A 4 -67.01 8.78 26.74
N ILE A 5 -65.96 9.59 26.58
CA ILE A 5 -64.82 9.34 25.69
C ILE A 5 -63.84 8.41 26.42
N ARG A 6 -63.77 7.15 25.98
CA ARG A 6 -62.71 6.22 26.36
C ARG A 6 -61.50 6.45 25.45
N CYS A 7 -60.43 7.03 26.00
CA CYS A 7 -59.11 7.07 25.38
C CYS A 7 -58.51 5.65 25.37
N ILE A 8 -58.52 5.00 24.21
CA ILE A 8 -57.75 3.79 23.94
C ILE A 8 -56.36 4.24 23.53
N VAL A 9 -55.36 4.01 24.39
CA VAL A 9 -53.94 4.21 24.05
C VAL A 9 -53.49 2.96 23.29
N CYS A 10 -53.46 3.06 21.95
CA CYS A 10 -52.83 2.05 21.10
C CYS A 10 -51.30 2.22 21.19
N PHE A 11 -50.63 1.26 21.86
CA PHE A 11 -49.18 1.14 21.88
C PHE A 11 -48.70 0.63 20.50
N GLY A 12 -48.46 1.57 19.57
CA GLY A 12 -47.85 1.28 18.28
C GLY A 12 -46.36 1.01 18.45
N LEU A 13 -45.98 -0.26 18.46
CA LEU A 13 -44.58 -0.70 18.48
C LEU A 13 -43.99 -0.50 17.08
N ILE A 14 -43.52 0.72 16.78
CA ILE A 14 -42.76 1.03 15.57
C ILE A 14 -41.36 0.44 15.76
N LEU A 15 -41.16 -0.78 15.22
CA LEU A 15 -39.84 -1.31 14.93
C LEU A 15 -39.19 -0.43 13.86
N LEU A 16 -38.51 0.63 14.31
CA LEU A 16 -37.51 1.35 13.52
C LEU A 16 -36.41 0.35 13.19
N GLY A 17 -36.56 -0.32 12.06
CA GLY A 17 -35.49 -1.08 11.44
C GLY A 17 -34.33 -0.12 11.19
N TYR A 18 -33.30 -0.21 12.02
CA TYR A 18 -31.97 0.30 11.73
C TYR A 18 -31.43 -0.52 10.55
N PHE A 19 -31.92 -0.19 9.35
CA PHE A 19 -31.26 -0.54 8.11
C PHE A 19 -30.04 0.36 8.06
N SER A 20 -28.98 -0.02 8.77
CA SER A 20 -27.66 0.57 8.54
C SER A 20 -27.37 0.33 7.07
N PRO A 21 -27.24 1.37 6.23
CA PRO A 21 -26.65 1.16 4.94
C PRO A 21 -25.21 0.78 5.25
N SER A 22 -24.91 -0.51 5.20
CA SER A 22 -23.54 -0.96 4.93
C SER A 22 -23.20 -0.33 3.58
N PHE A 23 -22.60 0.85 3.64
CA PHE A 23 -21.88 1.41 2.52
C PHE A 23 -20.76 0.40 2.26
N ALA A 24 -21.07 -0.56 1.40
CA ALA A 24 -20.08 -1.38 0.74
C ALA A 24 -19.29 -0.41 -0.14
N GLN A 25 -18.32 0.27 0.46
CA GLN A 25 -17.27 0.95 -0.28
C GLN A 25 -16.58 -0.15 -1.07
N LYS A 26 -16.93 -0.27 -2.35
CA LYS A 26 -16.17 -1.04 -3.33
C LYS A 26 -14.71 -0.63 -3.13
N GLY A 27 -13.89 -1.56 -2.63
CA GLY A 27 -12.58 -1.24 -2.05
C GLY A 27 -11.77 -0.39 -3.01
N SER A 28 -11.39 0.80 -2.57
CA SER A 28 -10.56 1.76 -3.31
C SER A 28 -9.10 1.33 -3.43
N ASP A 29 -8.75 0.27 -2.73
CA ASP A 29 -7.38 -0.11 -2.46
C ASP A 29 -6.93 -1.22 -3.41
N PHE A 30 -5.69 -1.10 -3.88
CA PHE A 30 -5.00 -2.09 -4.67
C PHE A 30 -4.41 -3.17 -3.75
N ILE A 31 -5.10 -4.31 -3.66
CA ILE A 31 -4.81 -5.37 -2.67
C ILE A 31 -4.36 -6.65 -3.37
N GLU A 32 -3.12 -7.04 -3.13
CA GLU A 32 -2.60 -8.36 -3.50
C GLU A 32 -2.83 -9.36 -2.36
N ARG A 33 -3.32 -10.55 -2.71
CA ARG A 33 -3.54 -11.65 -1.77
C ARG A 33 -2.46 -12.70 -1.96
N THR A 34 -1.95 -13.21 -0.85
CA THR A 34 -0.98 -14.31 -0.80
C THR A 34 -1.56 -15.44 0.05
N ASP A 35 -0.88 -16.58 0.08
CA ASP A 35 -1.26 -17.72 0.93
C ASP A 35 -1.24 -17.41 2.43
N PHE A 36 -0.52 -16.35 2.84
CA PHE A 36 -0.24 -16.06 4.23
C PHE A 36 -0.86 -14.73 4.71
N GLY A 37 -1.22 -13.85 3.79
CA GLY A 37 -1.66 -12.51 4.14
C GLY A 37 -2.00 -11.67 2.91
N VAL A 38 -2.29 -10.40 3.15
CA VAL A 38 -2.65 -9.43 2.12
C VAL A 38 -1.71 -8.24 2.16
N ILE A 39 -1.33 -7.77 0.98
CA ILE A 39 -0.50 -6.58 0.79
C ILE A 39 -1.40 -5.50 0.21
N ASN A 40 -1.55 -4.40 0.93
CA ASN A 40 -2.28 -3.22 0.46
C ASN A 40 -1.25 -2.22 -0.07
N TRP A 41 -1.13 -2.15 -1.40
CA TRP A 41 -0.19 -1.28 -2.09
C TRP A 41 -0.68 0.17 -2.18
N SER A 42 -1.97 0.42 -1.93
CA SER A 42 -2.49 1.78 -1.81
C SER A 42 -2.16 2.38 -0.45
N GLN A 43 -2.20 1.58 0.61
CA GLN A 43 -2.00 2.03 1.99
C GLN A 43 -0.60 1.72 2.55
N PHE A 44 0.22 0.97 1.80
CA PHE A 44 1.55 0.51 2.22
C PHE A 44 1.50 -0.31 3.52
N THR A 45 0.63 -1.31 3.56
CA THR A 45 0.49 -2.18 4.74
C THR A 45 0.44 -3.64 4.37
N VAL A 46 0.99 -4.50 5.23
CA VAL A 46 0.76 -5.95 5.19
C VAL A 46 -0.16 -6.32 6.33
N ARG A 47 -1.22 -7.09 6.04
CA ARG A 47 -2.08 -7.69 7.05
C ARG A 47 -2.03 -9.20 6.97
N ALA A 48 -2.04 -9.86 8.12
CA ALA A 48 -2.19 -11.30 8.18
C ALA A 48 -3.11 -11.72 9.32
N THR A 49 -3.83 -12.81 9.09
CA THR A 49 -4.66 -13.44 10.12
C THR A 49 -3.79 -14.38 10.94
N GLY A 50 -4.05 -14.48 12.24
CA GLY A 50 -3.50 -15.55 13.09
C GLY A 50 -4.58 -16.22 13.91
N VAL A 51 -4.36 -17.50 14.18
CA VAL A 51 -5.31 -18.33 14.93
C VAL A 51 -4.60 -18.92 16.16
N GLY A 52 -5.26 -18.84 17.31
CA GLY A 52 -4.84 -19.45 18.56
C GLY A 52 -5.95 -20.34 19.10
N GLN A 53 -5.59 -21.53 19.55
CA GLN A 53 -6.49 -22.48 20.21
C GLN A 53 -5.80 -23.08 21.42
N ILE A 54 -6.57 -23.40 22.46
CA ILE A 54 -6.10 -24.14 23.62
C ILE A 54 -6.84 -25.46 23.70
N THR A 55 -6.11 -26.55 23.90
CA THR A 55 -6.64 -27.90 24.02
C THR A 55 -7.15 -28.24 25.42
N GLU A 56 -6.66 -27.56 26.47
CA GLU A 56 -7.00 -27.83 27.87
C GLU A 56 -7.88 -26.73 28.50
N LYS A 57 -9.13 -27.08 28.81
CA LYS A 57 -10.21 -26.18 29.25
C LYS A 57 -10.06 -25.60 30.67
N ARG A 58 -8.92 -25.75 31.35
CA ARG A 58 -8.76 -25.45 32.79
C ARG A 58 -7.58 -24.55 33.16
N ASP A 59 -7.24 -23.58 32.30
CA ASP A 59 -6.33 -22.51 32.68
C ASP A 59 -7.11 -21.19 32.85
N GLU A 60 -7.03 -20.56 34.02
CA GLU A 60 -7.57 -19.21 34.27
C GLU A 60 -6.94 -18.17 33.32
N ASN A 61 -5.75 -18.45 32.79
CA ASN A 61 -5.06 -17.65 31.78
C ASN A 61 -5.42 -18.03 30.33
N ALA A 62 -6.35 -18.95 30.10
CA ALA A 62 -6.68 -19.46 28.77
C ALA A 62 -6.91 -18.32 27.74
N PRO A 63 -7.70 -17.26 28.01
CA PRO A 63 -7.88 -16.18 27.02
C PRO A 63 -6.58 -15.47 26.62
N ARG A 64 -5.68 -15.25 27.59
CA ARG A 64 -4.38 -14.59 27.37
C ARG A 64 -3.44 -15.49 26.55
N ILE A 65 -3.41 -16.78 26.86
CA ILE A 65 -2.57 -17.76 26.15
C ILE A 65 -3.08 -17.95 24.72
N THR A 66 -4.39 -18.08 24.51
CA THR A 66 -5.01 -18.20 23.18
C THR A 66 -4.69 -16.97 22.34
N LEU A 67 -4.81 -15.77 22.92
CA LEU A 67 -4.48 -14.52 22.24
C LEU A 67 -2.99 -14.45 21.87
N ALA A 68 -2.08 -14.82 22.79
CA ALA A 68 -0.65 -14.86 22.52
C ALA A 68 -0.29 -15.84 21.39
N ALA A 69 -0.94 -17.01 21.35
CA ALA A 69 -0.78 -17.98 20.27
C ALA A 69 -1.25 -17.41 18.92
N ALA A 70 -2.42 -16.75 18.89
CA ALA A 70 -2.94 -16.10 17.69
C ALA A 70 -2.01 -14.97 17.21
N GLN A 71 -1.43 -14.19 18.13
CA GLN A 71 -0.42 -13.16 17.84
C GLN A 71 0.84 -13.74 17.23
N ALA A 72 1.37 -14.84 17.79
CA ALA A 72 2.55 -15.51 17.25
C ALA A 72 2.30 -16.04 15.83
N ASP A 73 1.14 -16.67 15.60
CA ASP A 73 0.76 -17.18 14.27
C ASP A 73 0.60 -16.03 13.25
N ALA A 74 -0.10 -14.95 13.61
CA ALA A 74 -0.25 -13.78 12.76
C ALA A 74 1.10 -13.14 12.40
N LYS A 75 2.02 -12.99 13.37
CA LYS A 75 3.37 -12.48 13.14
C LYS A 75 4.17 -13.38 12.19
N LYS A 76 4.06 -14.70 12.33
CA LYS A 76 4.67 -15.68 11.41
C LYS A 76 4.10 -15.54 9.99
N ASN A 77 2.80 -15.30 9.87
CA ASN A 77 2.14 -15.06 8.58
C ASN A 77 2.57 -13.72 7.94
N ILE A 78 2.73 -12.65 8.73
CA ILE A 78 3.30 -11.37 8.27
C ILE A 78 4.71 -11.58 7.71
N LEU A 79 5.60 -12.27 8.44
CA LEU A 79 6.97 -12.52 7.98
C LEU A 79 6.99 -13.26 6.63
N ARG A 80 6.18 -14.31 6.49
CA ARG A 80 6.06 -15.08 5.24
C ARG A 80 5.54 -14.24 4.07
N THR A 81 4.63 -13.31 4.35
CA THR A 81 4.11 -12.37 3.35
C THR A 81 5.19 -11.37 2.93
N ILE A 82 5.87 -10.76 3.91
CA ILE A 82 6.94 -9.76 3.70
C ILE A 82 8.10 -10.33 2.89
N ARG A 83 8.53 -11.57 3.16
CA ARG A 83 9.64 -12.20 2.42
C ARG A 83 9.38 -12.28 0.92
N ARG A 84 8.12 -12.31 0.48
CA ARG A 84 7.70 -12.37 -0.94
C ARG A 84 7.49 -10.99 -1.56
N LEU A 85 7.63 -9.92 -0.78
CA LEU A 85 7.42 -8.56 -1.25
C LEU A 85 8.51 -8.19 -2.26
N ARG A 86 8.08 -7.77 -3.45
CA ARG A 86 8.98 -7.29 -4.50
C ARG A 86 9.51 -5.91 -4.14
N VAL A 87 10.82 -5.75 -4.17
CA VAL A 87 11.47 -4.47 -3.97
C VAL A 87 11.60 -3.76 -5.31
N ASP A 88 12.22 -4.38 -6.30
CA ASP A 88 12.40 -3.83 -7.64
C ASP A 88 12.31 -4.93 -8.72
N ARG A 89 12.96 -4.73 -9.88
CA ARG A 89 13.00 -5.70 -10.99
C ARG A 89 13.80 -6.95 -10.66
N ASP A 90 14.80 -6.82 -9.79
CA ASP A 90 15.86 -7.79 -9.59
C ASP A 90 15.81 -8.46 -8.22
N GLN A 91 15.12 -7.83 -7.24
CA GLN A 91 15.14 -8.25 -5.85
C GLN A 91 13.76 -8.30 -5.18
N ILE A 92 13.56 -9.35 -4.38
CA ILE A 92 12.52 -9.45 -3.34
C ILE A 92 13.15 -9.36 -1.95
N VAL A 93 12.33 -9.10 -0.93
CA VAL A 93 12.82 -8.90 0.45
C VAL A 93 13.60 -10.11 0.99
N SER A 94 13.21 -11.35 0.69
CA SER A 94 13.97 -12.52 1.16
C SER A 94 15.39 -12.56 0.62
N GLN A 95 15.59 -12.19 -0.65
CA GLN A 95 16.93 -12.17 -1.26
C GLN A 95 17.81 -11.06 -0.67
N ILE A 96 17.20 -9.97 -0.20
CA ILE A 96 17.90 -8.90 0.53
C ILE A 96 18.32 -9.39 1.91
N SER A 97 17.40 -10.04 2.65
CA SER A 97 17.68 -10.49 4.02
C SER A 97 18.63 -11.70 4.08
N GLU A 98 18.61 -12.58 3.08
CA GLU A 98 19.56 -13.69 2.93
C GLU A 98 21.02 -13.22 2.79
N LYS A 99 21.24 -12.05 2.19
CA LYS A 99 22.58 -11.47 2.03
C LYS A 99 23.08 -10.79 3.32
N ASN A 100 22.19 -10.48 4.26
CA ASN A 100 22.52 -9.75 5.47
C ASN A 100 21.57 -10.11 6.62
N ASN A 101 22.02 -11.00 7.51
CA ASN A 101 21.26 -11.47 8.67
C ASN A 101 20.76 -10.32 9.57
N ARG A 102 21.46 -9.18 9.61
CA ARG A 102 21.01 -8.02 10.38
C ARG A 102 19.69 -7.45 9.85
N ILE A 103 19.45 -7.51 8.54
CA ILE A 103 18.19 -7.04 7.94
C ILE A 103 17.04 -7.94 8.40
N GLU A 104 17.23 -9.26 8.42
CA GLU A 104 16.23 -10.20 8.91
C GLU A 104 15.90 -9.93 10.40
N GLU A 105 16.92 -9.73 11.24
CA GLU A 105 16.74 -9.41 12.65
C GLU A 105 15.94 -8.11 12.86
N GLU A 106 16.23 -7.05 12.10
CA GLU A 106 15.49 -5.79 12.18
C GLU A 106 14.05 -5.95 11.67
N ILE A 107 13.82 -6.72 10.60
CA ILE A 107 12.46 -7.05 10.14
C ILE A 107 11.69 -7.78 11.25
N LEU A 108 12.31 -8.76 11.92
CA LEU A 108 11.68 -9.49 13.04
C LEU A 108 11.33 -8.55 14.20
N LYS A 109 12.19 -7.58 14.53
CA LYS A 109 11.91 -6.55 15.55
C LYS A 109 10.73 -5.67 15.15
N LEU A 110 10.63 -5.25 13.88
CA LEU A 110 9.48 -4.48 13.40
C LEU A 110 8.18 -5.27 13.50
N ILE A 111 8.19 -6.55 13.13
CA ILE A 111 7.03 -7.44 13.23
C ILE A 111 6.56 -7.61 14.68
N GLN A 112 7.46 -7.52 15.68
CA GLN A 112 7.04 -7.55 17.08
C GLN A 112 6.07 -6.42 17.44
N ASN A 113 6.20 -5.27 16.76
CA ASN A 113 5.39 -4.07 16.95
C ASN A 113 4.21 -3.98 15.96
N ALA A 114 3.90 -5.05 15.22
CA ALA A 114 2.71 -5.09 14.38
C ALA A 114 1.45 -4.83 15.22
N ARG A 115 0.54 -4.02 14.69
CA ARG A 115 -0.67 -3.59 15.40
C ARG A 115 -1.80 -4.59 15.19
N MET A 116 -2.55 -4.91 16.23
CA MET A 116 -3.78 -5.67 16.08
C MET A 116 -4.88 -4.76 15.55
N VAL A 117 -5.55 -5.17 14.48
CA VAL A 117 -6.64 -4.38 13.86
C VAL A 117 -8.01 -5.04 14.05
N THR A 118 -8.04 -6.34 14.30
CA THR A 118 -9.28 -7.09 14.55
C THR A 118 -8.98 -8.25 15.49
N GLN A 119 -9.96 -8.55 16.34
CA GLN A 119 -9.94 -9.68 17.26
C GLN A 119 -11.34 -10.25 17.34
N GLU A 120 -11.45 -11.57 17.20
CA GLU A 120 -12.68 -12.33 17.25
C GLU A 120 -12.45 -13.59 18.08
N TYR A 121 -13.37 -13.91 18.98
CA TYR A 121 -13.40 -15.19 19.68
C TYR A 121 -14.55 -16.02 19.14
N LEU A 122 -14.24 -17.24 18.72
CA LEU A 122 -15.24 -18.20 18.23
C LEU A 122 -15.82 -18.99 19.41
N SER A 123 -16.98 -19.61 19.18
CA SER A 123 -17.71 -20.39 20.19
C SER A 123 -16.95 -21.62 20.71
N ASP A 124 -15.96 -22.10 19.96
CA ASP A 124 -15.10 -23.22 20.34
C ASP A 124 -13.89 -22.80 21.20
N GLY A 125 -13.76 -21.51 21.52
CA GLY A 125 -12.63 -20.97 22.29
C GLY A 125 -11.43 -20.54 21.44
N THR A 126 -11.53 -20.62 20.11
CA THR A 126 -10.51 -20.10 19.19
C THR A 126 -10.45 -18.58 19.23
N ALA A 127 -9.25 -18.01 19.32
CA ALA A 127 -9.03 -16.60 19.01
C ALA A 127 -8.55 -16.47 17.56
N LYS A 128 -9.24 -15.63 16.78
CA LYS A 128 -8.83 -15.22 15.44
C LYS A 128 -8.53 -13.73 15.47
N ILE A 129 -7.32 -13.36 15.08
CA ILE A 129 -6.91 -11.95 15.04
C ILE A 129 -6.39 -11.57 13.67
N VAL A 130 -6.40 -10.27 13.38
CA VAL A 130 -5.69 -9.70 12.24
C VAL A 130 -4.66 -8.72 12.77
N MET A 131 -3.40 -8.93 12.37
CA MET A 131 -2.29 -8.03 12.66
C MET A 131 -1.91 -7.27 11.39
N GLU A 132 -1.46 -6.03 11.55
CA GLU A 132 -1.00 -5.17 10.47
C GLU A 132 0.41 -4.62 10.75
N LEU A 133 1.24 -4.59 9.71
CA LEU A 133 2.52 -3.90 9.70
C LEU A 133 2.53 -2.83 8.60
N SER A 134 3.03 -1.64 8.91
CA SER A 134 3.32 -0.60 7.91
C SER A 134 4.58 -0.94 7.13
N LEU A 135 4.53 -0.76 5.81
CA LEU A 135 5.68 -0.87 4.91
C LEU A 135 6.45 0.46 4.80
N LEU A 136 5.93 1.56 5.34
CA LEU A 136 6.59 2.87 5.37
C LEU A 136 7.53 3.00 6.58
N GLY A 137 8.30 4.08 6.62
CA GLY A 137 9.17 4.40 7.74
C GLY A 137 10.28 3.38 7.92
N ALA A 138 10.35 2.78 9.11
CA ALA A 138 11.44 1.88 9.49
C ALA A 138 11.57 0.66 8.56
N PHE A 139 10.46 0.10 8.08
CA PHE A 139 10.52 -1.03 7.14
C PHE A 139 11.15 -0.60 5.81
N SER A 140 10.65 0.46 5.19
CA SER A 140 11.21 1.02 3.96
C SER A 140 12.70 1.38 4.11
N GLN A 141 13.12 1.92 5.25
CA GLN A 141 14.53 2.24 5.48
C GLN A 141 15.46 1.02 5.35
N LEU A 142 14.98 -0.17 5.76
CA LEU A 142 15.78 -1.40 5.75
C LEU A 142 15.91 -2.00 4.34
N VAL A 143 14.84 -1.97 3.55
CA VAL A 143 14.75 -2.75 2.30
C VAL A 143 14.95 -1.92 1.03
N LEU A 144 14.82 -0.59 1.11
CA LEU A 144 15.03 0.28 -0.04
C LEU A 144 16.52 0.25 -0.48
N PRO A 145 16.82 0.20 -1.79
CA PRO A 145 18.19 0.19 -2.32
C PRO A 145 19.04 1.39 -1.86
N GLN A 146 20.33 1.19 -1.63
CA GLN A 146 21.24 2.26 -1.17
C GLN A 146 21.47 3.34 -2.23
N GLU A 147 21.25 3.00 -3.50
CA GLU A 147 21.34 3.87 -4.68
C GLU A 147 20.27 4.95 -4.68
N LEU A 148 19.17 4.77 -3.92
CA LEU A 148 18.31 5.87 -3.48
C LEU A 148 19.11 6.74 -2.51
N LYS A 149 20.10 7.46 -3.02
CA LYS A 149 20.85 8.47 -2.27
C LYS A 149 20.04 9.75 -2.23
N GLN A 150 20.19 10.50 -1.14
CA GLN A 150 19.75 11.90 -1.10
C GLN A 150 20.37 12.59 -2.32
N ILE A 151 19.54 12.94 -3.30
CA ILE A 151 19.99 13.87 -4.33
C ILE A 151 20.26 15.13 -3.52
N ASP A 152 21.53 15.43 -3.23
CA ASP A 152 21.90 16.65 -2.54
C ASP A 152 21.21 17.80 -3.26
N SER A 153 20.53 18.63 -2.48
CA SER A 153 19.72 19.74 -2.97
C SER A 153 20.47 20.44 -4.11
N VAL A 154 19.93 20.35 -5.33
CA VAL A 154 20.37 21.24 -6.40
C VAL A 154 20.10 22.63 -5.84
N LYS A 155 21.16 23.32 -5.38
CA LYS A 155 21.07 24.74 -5.02
C LYS A 155 20.44 25.41 -6.24
N PRO A 156 19.25 26.01 -6.13
CA PRO A 156 18.69 26.75 -7.23
C PRO A 156 19.69 27.86 -7.56
N ILE A 157 20.27 27.81 -8.76
CA ILE A 157 21.20 28.85 -9.23
C ILE A 157 20.41 30.16 -9.48
N VAL A 158 19.08 30.08 -9.51
CA VAL A 158 18.15 31.18 -9.71
C VAL A 158 17.00 30.99 -8.70
N PRO A 159 16.53 32.05 -8.01
CA PRO A 159 15.27 31.99 -7.27
C PRO A 159 14.20 31.48 -8.23
N PRO A 160 13.39 30.47 -7.88
CA PRO A 160 12.32 30.05 -8.76
C PRO A 160 11.37 31.25 -8.90
N GLU A 161 11.36 31.87 -10.08
CA GLU A 161 10.16 32.57 -10.50
C GLU A 161 9.01 31.60 -10.28
N LYS A 162 7.92 32.07 -9.66
CA LYS A 162 6.70 31.29 -9.40
C LYS A 162 5.97 31.03 -10.73
N ILE A 163 6.65 30.44 -11.70
CA ILE A 163 5.99 29.81 -12.83
C ILE A 163 5.47 28.49 -12.28
N PRO A 164 4.14 28.28 -12.22
CA PRO A 164 3.61 27.01 -11.75
C PRO A 164 4.18 25.89 -12.60
N ALA A 165 4.67 24.83 -11.94
CA ALA A 165 4.95 23.57 -12.63
C ALA A 165 3.72 23.20 -13.47
N PRO A 166 3.85 22.90 -14.76
CA PRO A 166 2.68 22.66 -15.59
C PRO A 166 1.94 21.39 -15.15
N PHE A 167 2.56 20.51 -14.33
CA PHE A 167 1.91 19.36 -13.71
C PHE A 167 2.16 19.30 -12.20
N THR A 168 1.16 18.80 -11.46
CA THR A 168 1.21 18.64 -10.00
C THR A 168 1.64 17.24 -9.56
N GLY A 169 1.73 16.29 -10.49
CA GLY A 169 2.11 14.90 -10.25
C GLY A 169 2.05 14.06 -11.53
N LEU A 170 2.35 12.78 -11.41
CA LEU A 170 2.35 11.82 -12.50
C LEU A 170 1.36 10.68 -12.22
N ILE A 171 0.49 10.38 -13.17
CA ILE A 171 -0.30 9.16 -13.20
C ILE A 171 0.16 8.33 -14.40
N VAL A 172 0.54 7.08 -14.15
CA VAL A 172 0.85 6.11 -15.20
C VAL A 172 -0.31 5.14 -15.32
N ASP A 173 -0.98 5.15 -16.47
CA ASP A 173 -1.99 4.16 -16.82
C ASP A 173 -1.34 2.86 -17.26
N ALA A 174 -1.09 1.94 -16.33
CA ALA A 174 -0.58 0.60 -16.62
C ALA A 174 -1.68 -0.49 -16.55
N MET A 175 -2.94 -0.12 -16.79
CA MET A 175 -4.00 -1.12 -16.99
C MET A 175 -3.84 -1.83 -18.35
N GLY A 176 -4.13 -3.12 -18.38
CA GLY A 176 -4.05 -3.98 -19.56
C GLY A 176 -2.64 -4.52 -19.87
N ILE A 177 -1.62 -4.15 -19.09
CA ILE A 177 -0.26 -4.70 -19.20
C ILE A 177 0.07 -5.56 -17.98
N ALA A 178 0.96 -6.54 -18.16
CA ALA A 178 1.32 -7.49 -17.11
C ALA A 178 2.27 -6.88 -16.08
N LEU A 179 1.76 -6.02 -15.19
CA LEU A 179 2.54 -5.33 -14.16
C LEU A 179 2.40 -6.00 -12.79
N ASN A 180 3.53 -6.34 -12.17
CA ASN A 180 3.56 -6.71 -10.77
C ASN A 180 3.93 -5.50 -9.91
N PRO A 181 3.19 -5.24 -8.81
CA PRO A 181 3.51 -4.13 -7.92
C PRO A 181 4.80 -4.40 -7.13
N ALA A 182 5.58 -3.33 -6.89
CA ALA A 182 6.83 -3.37 -6.15
C ALA A 182 7.04 -2.08 -5.33
N LEU A 183 7.97 -2.11 -4.38
CA LEU A 183 8.30 -0.92 -3.56
C LEU A 183 9.02 0.18 -4.35
N VAL A 184 9.84 -0.23 -5.32
CA VAL A 184 10.77 0.61 -6.12
C VAL A 184 10.59 0.26 -7.60
N PRO A 185 9.41 0.51 -8.19
CA PRO A 185 9.23 0.30 -9.63
C PRO A 185 10.02 1.35 -10.41
N LYS A 186 10.30 1.04 -11.67
CA LYS A 186 10.94 1.95 -12.62
C LYS A 186 10.00 2.29 -13.76
N ILE A 187 10.14 3.49 -14.30
CA ILE A 187 9.48 3.93 -15.53
C ILE A 187 10.59 4.31 -16.50
N VAL A 188 10.57 3.72 -17.69
CA VAL A 188 11.56 3.93 -18.75
C VAL A 188 10.87 4.34 -20.04
N ASP A 189 11.60 4.97 -20.96
CA ASP A 189 11.12 5.18 -22.33
C ASP A 189 11.37 3.96 -23.21
N GLU A 190 10.94 4.02 -24.48
CA GLU A 190 11.11 2.94 -25.46
C GLU A 190 12.58 2.59 -25.73
N SER A 191 13.51 3.52 -25.48
CA SER A 191 14.96 3.29 -25.54
C SER A 191 15.55 2.72 -24.25
N ARG A 192 14.68 2.34 -23.29
CA ARG A 192 15.01 1.84 -21.95
C ARG A 192 15.82 2.83 -21.11
N LYS A 193 15.72 4.12 -21.42
CA LYS A 193 16.31 5.17 -20.59
C LYS A 193 15.36 5.52 -19.46
N GLU A 194 15.89 5.54 -18.23
CA GLU A 194 15.13 5.86 -17.03
C GLU A 194 14.47 7.25 -17.13
N VAL A 195 13.19 7.27 -16.82
CA VAL A 195 12.35 8.47 -16.71
C VAL A 195 12.03 8.73 -15.24
N PHE A 196 11.75 7.66 -14.49
CA PHE A 196 11.55 7.69 -13.05
C PHE A 196 12.03 6.37 -12.44
N GLY A 197 12.59 6.46 -11.25
CA GLY A 197 13.16 5.33 -10.53
C GLY A 197 14.10 5.85 -9.44
N SER A 198 15.03 5.00 -9.01
CA SER A 198 15.94 5.33 -7.91
C SER A 198 16.87 6.50 -8.20
N ALA A 199 17.14 6.81 -9.47
CA ALA A 199 17.98 7.94 -9.85
C ALA A 199 17.30 9.31 -9.62
N PHE A 200 15.97 9.33 -9.52
CA PHE A 200 15.18 10.57 -9.44
C PHE A 200 14.46 10.73 -8.10
N ALA A 201 14.05 9.64 -7.46
CA ALA A 201 13.30 9.68 -6.20
C ALA A 201 14.20 10.02 -5.01
N SER A 202 13.72 10.88 -4.11
CA SER A 202 14.40 11.07 -2.81
C SER A 202 14.07 9.93 -1.86
N ARG A 203 15.09 9.46 -1.13
CA ARG A 203 14.94 8.44 -0.09
C ARG A 203 13.96 8.89 0.99
N GLU A 204 13.99 10.16 1.39
CA GLU A 204 13.10 10.69 2.41
C GLU A 204 11.63 10.52 1.99
N SER A 205 11.31 10.92 0.76
CA SER A 205 9.95 10.79 0.23
C SER A 205 9.56 9.32 0.05
N ALA A 206 10.47 8.48 -0.48
CA ALA A 206 10.23 7.05 -0.61
C ALA A 206 9.95 6.37 0.74
N VAL A 207 10.63 6.78 1.82
CA VAL A 207 10.42 6.22 3.16
C VAL A 207 9.13 6.73 3.79
N GLN A 208 8.82 8.02 3.65
CA GLN A 208 7.67 8.63 4.32
C GLN A 208 6.34 8.29 3.64
N GLN A 209 6.36 8.15 2.32
CA GLN A 209 5.12 7.96 1.56
C GLN A 209 5.21 6.88 0.48
N GLY A 210 6.34 6.21 0.27
CA GLY A 210 6.50 5.24 -0.81
C GLY A 210 6.79 5.92 -2.16
N MET A 211 7.56 5.25 -3.03
CA MET A 211 7.95 5.80 -4.34
C MET A 211 6.76 6.02 -5.27
N VAL A 212 5.81 5.09 -5.25
CA VAL A 212 4.57 5.17 -6.02
C VAL A 212 3.42 4.67 -5.17
N ARG A 213 2.21 5.10 -5.49
CA ARG A 213 0.99 4.48 -4.97
C ARG A 213 0.27 3.74 -6.08
N TYR A 214 -0.12 2.50 -5.81
CA TYR A 214 -0.95 1.73 -6.74
C TYR A 214 -2.43 1.95 -6.46
N VAL A 215 -3.25 2.05 -7.50
CA VAL A 215 -4.71 2.15 -7.43
C VAL A 215 -5.33 1.35 -8.58
N PRO A 216 -6.59 0.89 -8.47
CA PRO A 216 -7.18 -0.01 -9.47
C PRO A 216 -7.62 0.69 -10.77
N ASP A 217 -7.84 2.01 -10.77
CA ASP A 217 -8.31 2.72 -11.96
C ASP A 217 -7.91 4.22 -11.98
N LEU A 218 -8.04 4.83 -13.16
CA LEU A 218 -7.64 6.21 -13.42
C LEU A 218 -8.53 7.25 -12.71
N GLU A 219 -9.82 6.96 -12.56
CA GLU A 219 -10.75 7.89 -11.90
C GLU A 219 -10.44 8.01 -10.41
N MET A 220 -10.02 6.91 -9.78
CA MET A 220 -9.49 6.91 -8.42
C MET A 220 -8.15 7.63 -8.34
N ALA A 221 -7.24 7.40 -9.29
CA ALA A 221 -5.93 8.05 -9.33
C ALA A 221 -6.04 9.58 -9.32
N ARG A 222 -6.94 10.13 -10.14
CA ARG A 222 -7.16 11.59 -10.25
C ARG A 222 -7.68 12.26 -8.98
N LYS A 223 -8.29 11.50 -8.07
CA LYS A 223 -8.87 12.00 -6.81
C LYS A 223 -7.87 11.97 -5.65
N GLN A 224 -6.69 11.39 -5.84
CA GLN A 224 -5.69 11.27 -4.79
C GLN A 224 -4.91 12.58 -4.63
N GLU A 225 -4.81 13.05 -3.40
CA GLU A 225 -4.04 14.25 -3.05
C GLU A 225 -2.58 14.19 -3.52
N ARG A 226 -1.99 12.98 -3.55
CA ARG A 226 -0.61 12.73 -3.99
C ARG A 226 -0.25 13.39 -5.32
N VAL A 227 -1.16 13.44 -6.28
CA VAL A 227 -0.87 13.94 -7.64
C VAL A 227 -1.44 15.33 -7.89
N GLY A 228 -2.09 15.93 -6.90
CA GLY A 228 -2.70 17.25 -6.99
C GLY A 228 -3.81 17.36 -8.05
N ASN A 229 -4.14 18.59 -8.43
CA ASN A 229 -5.30 18.89 -9.28
C ASN A 229 -5.02 18.84 -10.78
N HIS A 230 -3.76 18.82 -11.20
CA HIS A 230 -3.37 18.81 -12.61
C HIS A 230 -2.24 17.80 -12.88
N PRO A 231 -2.51 16.49 -12.73
CA PRO A 231 -1.51 15.47 -13.00
C PRO A 231 -1.25 15.30 -14.50
N LEU A 232 0.01 15.04 -14.87
CA LEU A 232 0.31 14.47 -16.17
C LEU A 232 -0.13 13.01 -16.18
N VAL A 233 -0.92 12.62 -17.18
CA VAL A 233 -1.33 11.23 -17.37
C VAL A 233 -0.61 10.67 -18.60
N VAL A 234 0.06 9.54 -18.42
CA VAL A 234 0.79 8.84 -19.48
C VAL A 234 0.35 7.38 -19.56
N LYS A 235 0.47 6.75 -20.73
CA LYS A 235 0.10 5.34 -20.92
C LYS A 235 1.33 4.44 -20.78
N GLY A 236 1.21 3.39 -19.96
CA GLY A 236 2.15 2.27 -19.96
C GLY A 236 1.90 1.39 -21.18
N LEU A 237 2.94 1.19 -21.98
CA LEU A 237 2.90 0.43 -23.23
C LEU A 237 3.11 -1.06 -22.98
N GLU A 238 4.12 -1.38 -22.17
CA GLU A 238 4.50 -2.74 -21.80
C GLU A 238 5.30 -2.74 -20.49
N THR A 239 5.69 -3.92 -20.03
CA THR A 239 6.64 -4.10 -18.93
C THR A 239 7.90 -4.78 -19.43
N GLU A 240 9.05 -4.46 -18.83
CA GLU A 240 10.27 -5.24 -19.11
C GLU A 240 10.20 -6.67 -18.56
N ASP A 241 10.95 -7.58 -19.16
CA ASP A 241 11.12 -8.95 -18.67
C ASP A 241 11.77 -9.00 -17.27
N GLY A 242 11.48 -10.07 -16.52
CA GLY A 242 11.90 -10.25 -15.12
C GLY A 242 10.68 -10.27 -14.20
N GLU A 243 10.76 -9.58 -13.06
CA GLU A 243 9.63 -9.42 -12.13
C GLU A 243 8.48 -8.58 -12.69
N LYS A 244 8.61 -8.01 -13.90
CA LYS A 244 7.61 -7.15 -14.55
C LYS A 244 7.18 -5.95 -13.71
N THR A 245 8.15 -5.32 -13.04
CA THR A 245 7.95 -4.14 -12.16
C THR A 245 8.39 -2.83 -12.83
N THR A 246 8.97 -2.92 -14.04
CA THR A 246 9.43 -1.76 -14.83
C THR A 246 8.47 -1.51 -15.98
N ILE A 247 7.94 -0.29 -16.07
CA ILE A 247 6.95 0.13 -17.05
C ILE A 247 7.62 0.91 -18.17
N VAL A 248 7.32 0.57 -19.41
CA VAL A 248 7.76 1.32 -20.60
C VAL A 248 6.67 2.31 -21.00
N ILE A 249 7.03 3.58 -21.21
CA ILE A 249 6.15 4.63 -21.74
C ILE A 249 6.67 5.15 -23.09
N SER A 250 5.83 5.86 -23.84
CA SER A 250 6.24 6.46 -25.11
C SER A 250 7.38 7.47 -24.92
N THR A 251 8.29 7.55 -25.89
CA THR A 251 9.37 8.54 -25.90
C THR A 251 8.82 9.98 -25.86
N ALA A 252 7.66 10.22 -26.48
CA ALA A 252 6.98 11.50 -26.45
C ALA A 252 6.50 11.88 -25.05
N ASP A 253 5.94 10.95 -24.29
CA ASP A 253 5.52 11.20 -22.90
C ASP A 253 6.72 11.34 -21.96
N ALA A 254 7.77 10.53 -22.18
CA ALA A 254 9.03 10.66 -21.45
C ALA A 254 9.67 12.04 -21.67
N ALA A 255 9.59 12.60 -22.89
CA ALA A 255 10.09 13.93 -23.20
C ALA A 255 9.34 15.03 -22.41
N LYS A 256 8.02 14.89 -22.21
CA LYS A 256 7.23 15.81 -21.36
C LYS A 256 7.73 15.81 -19.92
N LEU A 257 8.16 14.67 -19.39
CA LEU A 257 8.69 14.55 -18.02
C LEU A 257 10.12 15.07 -17.87
N LYS A 258 10.93 15.00 -18.93
CA LYS A 258 12.34 15.43 -18.93
C LYS A 258 12.53 16.93 -19.25
N SER A 259 11.48 17.62 -19.72
CA SER A 259 11.60 18.97 -20.31
C SER A 259 11.66 20.13 -19.31
N ALA A 260 11.40 19.92 -18.02
CA ALA A 260 11.35 21.00 -17.02
C ALA A 260 11.95 20.59 -15.66
N SER A 261 12.60 21.53 -14.98
CA SER A 261 13.23 21.30 -13.67
C SER A 261 12.21 20.98 -12.57
N GLU A 262 11.01 21.54 -12.71
CA GLU A 262 9.85 21.37 -11.88
C GLU A 262 9.32 19.93 -11.95
N HIS A 263 9.41 19.29 -13.12
CA HIS A 263 9.09 17.88 -13.28
C HIS A 263 10.10 17.00 -12.56
N LEU A 264 11.36 17.40 -12.47
CA LEU A 264 12.32 16.66 -11.65
C LEU A 264 12.01 16.80 -10.15
N GLN A 265 11.45 17.94 -9.71
CA GLN A 265 11.04 18.13 -8.32
C GLN A 265 9.83 17.27 -7.93
N LEU A 266 8.82 17.10 -8.79
CA LEU A 266 7.68 16.21 -8.50
C LEU A 266 8.12 14.74 -8.44
N LEU A 267 9.04 14.32 -9.32
CA LEU A 267 9.59 12.97 -9.34
C LEU A 267 10.45 12.73 -8.08
N ARG A 268 11.27 13.71 -7.69
CA ARG A 268 12.02 13.68 -6.43
C ARG A 268 11.13 13.51 -5.20
N LYS A 269 9.96 14.15 -5.22
CA LYS A 269 8.96 14.04 -4.15
C LYS A 269 8.08 12.79 -4.25
N CYS A 270 8.31 11.87 -5.19
CA CYS A 270 7.52 10.64 -5.34
C CYS A 270 6.00 10.89 -5.55
N LEU A 271 5.65 11.99 -6.23
CA LEU A 271 4.26 12.36 -6.55
C LEU A 271 3.74 11.56 -7.75
N VAL A 272 3.81 10.23 -7.62
CA VAL A 272 3.54 9.27 -8.69
C VAL A 272 2.48 8.25 -8.25
N ILE A 273 1.48 8.06 -9.10
CA ILE A 273 0.47 7.00 -8.99
C ILE A 273 0.57 6.10 -10.21
N ILE A 274 0.43 4.79 -9.99
CA ILE A 274 0.35 3.80 -11.05
C ILE A 274 -1.01 3.12 -10.95
N THR A 275 -1.76 3.10 -12.05
CA THR A 275 -2.96 2.27 -12.15
C THR A 275 -2.56 0.92 -12.72
N ALA A 276 -3.05 -0.16 -12.13
CA ALA A 276 -2.66 -1.51 -12.55
C ALA A 276 -3.84 -2.47 -12.42
N ASP A 277 -3.77 -3.57 -13.15
CA ASP A 277 -4.59 -4.75 -12.89
C ASP A 277 -3.85 -5.66 -11.90
N LEU A 278 -4.58 -6.31 -11.00
CA LEU A 278 -3.99 -7.44 -10.29
C LEU A 278 -3.87 -8.60 -11.28
N SER A 279 -2.64 -9.03 -11.53
CA SER A 279 -2.35 -10.30 -12.21
C SER A 279 -3.25 -11.38 -11.59
N LYS A 280 -4.08 -12.04 -12.40
CA LYS A 280 -4.81 -13.22 -11.94
C LYS A 280 -3.76 -14.29 -11.58
N PRO A 281 -3.90 -14.97 -10.43
CA PRO A 281 -3.01 -16.07 -10.06
C PRO A 281 -3.03 -17.18 -11.11
#